data_AF-A0A9D1JE82-F1
#
_entry.id   AF-A0A9D1JE82-F1
#
_cell.length_a   1.000
_cell.length_b   1.000
_cell.length_c   1.000
_cell.angle_alpha   90.00
_cell.angle_beta   90.00
_cell.angle_gamma   90.00
#
_symmetry.space_group_name_H-M   'P 1'
#
loop_
_entity.id
_entity.type
_entity.pdbx_description
1 polymer ?
#
loop_
_entity_poly.entity_id
_entity_poly.type
_entity_poly.pdbx_seq_one_letter_code
_entity_poly.pdbx_strand_id
1 'polypeptide(L)'
;MGKYRLFGQCIEFSDAAERFYDMKYRAWCAISSASNDFENWYQKCGDIVTVLNGYENKAKELIIYYANKPLFSELTDLEIYDISEDSYDRKCLEFLESSLALDTVTEKYEDIVKEQRAKEEYRAERKANRGRVVGGGFGVGGALKGMATAGAMNAVTGAGHGLVNAVGNAGSALAAASSKRALYNNSMTLNILKEGIREDILNCFHSHMQLLNERKTCYIENVFDSNKATAFFENAKKVVEKQKELLIHSFENCPWSEDLLSFIFINYKTERKNIWNIGLRFHVDLHEVAEEVFAASYTLDAKESEEIAKVVRADILSQMKDFGMDESETLTRIEIDGLNRIVELYDVLTDDAEKQSLFDAVKKYDASQSNKATVVHNKGIWELAKEYSVKFSSEEIECILSKIYSLNAQESEEEARKAKSKMLKVMETLGVTESNTFDKLEKDCIQRLCLDYENADEKTCNEMIGKIEAYNALEKNKTPFIQKIRERIESIWSKEDGEIFDNLYMNTDIHNPDEIKEIIEIIQQKGRTSSSQKYVSALSACSEENIQKALKFQRKGTKIYKYIGLIAIALGFILWIADLGIILALAVAAIGIVLLSYYHNLKKVWALLTFDGTLIHKMLSINEKE
;
A
#
# COMPACT_ATOMS: atom_id res chain seq x y z
N MET A 1 -10.42 46.96 -27.44
CA MET A 1 -10.75 46.05 -28.55
C MET A 1 -9.72 44.94 -28.58
N GLY A 2 -10.14 43.67 -28.52
CA GLY A 2 -9.24 42.52 -28.60
C GLY A 2 -8.77 42.30 -30.04
N LYS A 3 -7.48 42.06 -30.25
CA LYS A 3 -6.91 41.82 -31.59
C LYS A 3 -6.17 40.49 -31.60
N TYR A 4 -6.56 39.63 -32.54
CA TYR A 4 -6.02 38.29 -32.71
C TYR A 4 -5.50 38.13 -34.12
N ARG A 5 -4.42 37.36 -34.27
CA ARG A 5 -3.83 37.08 -35.58
C ARG A 5 -4.00 35.60 -35.89
N LEU A 6 -4.57 35.29 -37.05
CA LEU A 6 -4.74 33.91 -37.50
C LEU A 6 -4.56 33.82 -39.01
N PHE A 7 -3.69 32.93 -39.48
CA PHE A 7 -3.33 32.76 -40.89
C PHE A 7 -2.94 34.09 -41.59
N GLY A 8 -2.26 34.96 -40.86
CA GLY A 8 -1.84 36.28 -41.35
C GLY A 8 -2.92 37.37 -41.35
N GLN A 9 -4.18 37.03 -41.05
CA GLN A 9 -5.28 37.98 -40.94
C GLN A 9 -5.40 38.51 -39.50
N CYS A 10 -5.84 39.77 -39.36
CA CYS A 10 -6.14 40.38 -38.08
C CYS A 10 -7.65 40.32 -37.84
N ILE A 11 -8.05 39.68 -36.74
CA ILE A 11 -9.43 39.49 -36.32
C ILE A 11 -9.62 40.35 -35.08
N GLU A 12 -10.68 41.17 -35.07
CA GLU A 12 -10.91 42.15 -34.02
C GLU A 12 -12.27 41.90 -33.37
N PHE A 13 -12.29 41.76 -32.04
CA PHE A 13 -13.53 41.72 -31.26
C PHE A 13 -13.70 43.03 -30.50
N SER A 14 -14.91 43.59 -30.55
CA SER A 14 -15.26 44.79 -29.79
C SER A 14 -15.08 44.53 -28.29
N ASP A 15 -14.86 45.59 -27.50
CA ASP A 15 -14.78 45.43 -26.04
C ASP A 15 -16.10 44.91 -25.45
N ALA A 16 -17.23 45.14 -26.13
CA ALA A 16 -18.52 44.61 -25.72
C ALA A 16 -18.64 43.09 -25.96
N ALA A 17 -18.08 42.58 -27.05
CA ALA A 17 -17.98 41.15 -27.33
C ALA A 17 -17.01 40.45 -26.36
N GLU A 18 -15.86 41.07 -26.09
CA GLU A 18 -14.90 40.57 -25.10
C GLU A 18 -15.53 40.45 -23.70
N ARG A 19 -16.24 41.50 -23.24
CA ARG A 19 -16.96 41.48 -21.97
C ARG A 19 -18.08 40.43 -21.93
N PHE A 20 -18.75 40.18 -23.05
CA PHE A 20 -19.75 39.10 -23.13
C PHE A 20 -19.10 37.74 -22.86
N TYR A 21 -17.95 37.47 -23.50
CA TYR A 21 -17.21 36.25 -23.23
C TYR A 21 -16.77 36.16 -21.76
N ASP A 22 -16.21 37.23 -21.19
CA ASP A 22 -15.78 37.25 -19.78
C ASP A 22 -16.95 36.95 -18.83
N MET A 23 -18.13 37.50 -19.12
CA MET A 23 -19.34 37.24 -18.35
C MET A 23 -19.81 35.78 -18.49
N LYS A 24 -19.71 35.21 -19.69
CA LYS A 24 -20.01 33.81 -19.96
C LYS A 24 -19.06 32.86 -19.23
N TYR A 25 -17.76 33.14 -19.27
CA TYR A 25 -16.75 32.36 -18.57
C TYR A 25 -16.96 32.40 -17.06
N ARG A 26 -17.22 33.59 -16.50
CA ARG A 26 -17.59 33.76 -15.08
C ARG A 26 -18.83 32.95 -14.70
N ALA A 27 -19.86 32.92 -15.57
CA ALA A 27 -21.04 32.10 -15.35
C ALA A 27 -20.69 30.60 -15.30
N TRP A 28 -19.85 30.11 -16.23
CA TRP A 28 -19.38 28.72 -16.21
C TRP A 28 -18.61 28.36 -14.93
N CYS A 29 -17.69 29.24 -14.49
CA CYS A 29 -16.99 29.06 -13.23
C CYS A 29 -17.96 29.00 -12.03
N ALA A 30 -18.91 29.95 -11.96
CA ALA A 30 -19.91 30.00 -10.91
C ALA A 30 -20.77 28.72 -10.87
N ILE A 31 -21.24 28.26 -12.03
CA ILE A 31 -22.00 27.00 -12.17
C ILE A 31 -21.18 25.81 -11.71
N SER A 32 -19.91 25.72 -12.12
CA SER A 32 -19.03 24.61 -11.75
C SER A 32 -18.79 24.57 -10.25
N SER A 33 -18.48 25.71 -9.63
CA SER A 33 -18.29 25.80 -8.17
C SER A 33 -19.58 25.49 -7.40
N ALA A 34 -20.71 26.09 -7.80
CA ALA A 34 -22.01 25.83 -7.18
C ALA A 34 -22.42 24.36 -7.30
N SER A 35 -22.17 23.74 -8.46
CA SER A 35 -22.46 22.34 -8.72
C SER A 35 -21.66 21.40 -7.81
N ASN A 36 -20.37 21.67 -7.64
CA ASN A 36 -19.50 20.88 -6.76
C ASN A 36 -19.93 21.01 -5.29
N ASP A 37 -20.23 22.23 -4.84
CA ASP A 37 -20.68 22.49 -3.48
C ASP A 37 -22.06 21.88 -3.18
N PHE A 38 -22.96 21.94 -4.17
CA PHE A 38 -24.25 21.27 -4.09
C PHE A 38 -24.10 19.75 -4.01
N GLU A 39 -23.23 19.16 -4.83
CA GLU A 39 -22.99 17.71 -4.82
C GLU A 39 -22.43 17.23 -3.48
N ASN A 40 -21.47 17.97 -2.92
CA ASN A 40 -20.94 17.72 -1.59
C ASN A 40 -22.01 17.83 -0.49
N TRP A 41 -22.90 18.81 -0.59
CA TRP A 41 -24.03 18.95 0.33
C TRP A 41 -25.04 17.81 0.17
N TYR A 42 -25.41 17.47 -1.07
CA TYR A 42 -26.34 16.40 -1.39
C TYR A 42 -25.88 15.06 -0.82
N GLN A 43 -24.60 14.72 -1.00
CA GLN A 43 -24.00 13.50 -0.45
C GLN A 43 -24.07 13.43 1.08
N LYS A 44 -23.94 14.58 1.77
CA LYS A 44 -24.03 14.67 3.24
C LYS A 44 -25.46 14.54 3.76
N CYS A 45 -26.48 14.82 2.94
CA CYS A 45 -27.87 14.68 3.34
C CYS A 45 -28.26 13.23 3.67
N GLY A 46 -27.65 12.24 3.00
CA GLY A 46 -27.79 10.81 3.31
C GLY A 46 -29.14 10.19 2.92
N ASP A 47 -30.17 10.99 2.66
CA ASP A 47 -31.49 10.55 2.21
C ASP A 47 -32.25 11.65 1.45
N ILE A 48 -33.23 11.24 0.63
CA ILE A 48 -34.01 12.15 -0.22
C ILE A 48 -34.91 13.12 0.56
N VAL A 49 -35.36 12.77 1.76
CA VAL A 49 -36.24 13.64 2.56
C VAL A 49 -35.45 14.83 3.10
N THR A 50 -34.24 14.57 3.59
CA THR A 50 -33.30 15.62 4.00
C THR A 50 -32.96 16.56 2.85
N VAL A 51 -32.74 16.02 1.64
CA VAL A 51 -32.55 16.82 0.42
C VAL A 51 -33.78 17.70 0.13
N LEU A 52 -34.98 17.13 0.05
CA LEU A 52 -36.20 17.87 -0.27
C LEU A 52 -36.48 19.01 0.72
N ASN A 53 -36.22 18.79 2.02
CA ASN A 53 -36.43 19.81 3.05
C ASN A 53 -35.39 20.94 3.01
N GLY A 54 -34.17 20.65 2.54
CA GLY A 54 -33.06 21.60 2.58
C GLY A 54 -32.72 22.26 1.23
N TYR A 55 -33.20 21.70 0.12
CA TYR A 55 -32.79 22.08 -1.22
C TYR A 55 -33.05 23.56 -1.52
N GLU A 56 -34.25 24.07 -1.24
CA GLU A 56 -34.60 25.47 -1.57
C GLU A 56 -33.64 26.47 -0.90
N ASN A 57 -33.34 26.26 0.39
CA ASN A 57 -32.40 27.09 1.12
C ASN A 57 -30.98 26.95 0.57
N LYS A 58 -30.56 25.73 0.23
CA LYS A 58 -29.23 25.49 -0.31
C LYS A 58 -29.05 26.09 -1.71
N ALA A 59 -30.05 25.94 -2.59
CA ALA A 59 -30.06 26.55 -3.92
C ALA A 59 -29.95 28.08 -3.81
N LYS A 60 -30.78 28.70 -2.96
CA LYS A 60 -30.72 30.14 -2.66
C LYS A 60 -29.33 30.58 -2.19
N GLU A 61 -28.77 29.89 -1.20
CA GLU A 61 -27.43 30.15 -0.68
C GLU A 61 -26.37 30.14 -1.80
N LEU A 62 -26.37 29.10 -2.64
CA LEU A 62 -25.39 28.92 -3.71
C LEU A 62 -25.54 29.98 -4.81
N ILE A 63 -26.75 30.25 -5.27
CA ILE A 63 -27.02 31.25 -6.33
C ILE A 63 -26.63 32.65 -5.84
N ILE A 64 -26.99 32.99 -4.59
CA ILE A 64 -26.61 34.27 -3.99
C ILE A 64 -25.09 34.41 -3.89
N TYR A 65 -24.43 33.36 -3.39
CA TYR A 65 -23.00 33.38 -3.14
C TYR A 65 -22.16 33.43 -4.42
N TYR A 66 -22.46 32.58 -5.41
CA TYR A 66 -21.64 32.43 -6.61
C TYR A 66 -22.02 33.38 -7.75
N ALA A 67 -23.25 33.89 -7.80
CA ALA A 67 -23.72 34.74 -8.90
C ALA A 67 -24.13 36.13 -8.40
N ASN A 68 -25.22 36.22 -7.64
CA ASN A 68 -25.87 37.51 -7.38
C ASN A 68 -24.97 38.49 -6.59
N LYS A 69 -24.35 38.09 -5.47
CA LYS A 69 -23.51 39.00 -4.67
C LYS A 69 -22.26 39.47 -5.43
N PRO A 70 -21.46 38.60 -6.06
CA PRO A 70 -20.32 39.04 -6.87
C PRO A 70 -20.73 40.01 -7.98
N LEU A 71 -21.81 39.71 -8.70
CA LEU A 71 -22.31 40.57 -9.79
C LEU A 71 -22.83 41.92 -9.29
N PHE A 72 -23.53 41.94 -8.15
CA PHE A 72 -23.98 43.20 -7.54
C PHE A 72 -22.80 44.08 -7.13
N SER A 73 -21.77 43.48 -6.52
CA SER A 73 -20.61 44.23 -6.03
C SER A 73 -19.85 44.95 -7.16
N GLU A 74 -19.82 44.36 -8.36
CA GLU A 74 -19.16 44.91 -9.56
C GLU A 74 -19.80 46.23 -10.03
N LEU A 75 -21.08 46.46 -9.74
CA LEU A 75 -21.76 47.70 -10.16
C LEU A 75 -21.05 48.96 -9.66
N THR A 76 -20.43 48.88 -8.46
CA THR A 76 -19.68 50.01 -7.87
C THR A 76 -18.45 50.35 -8.70
N ASP A 77 -17.71 49.34 -9.15
CA ASP A 77 -16.52 49.48 -10.00
C ASP A 77 -16.89 49.99 -11.40
N LEU A 78 -18.12 49.70 -11.83
CA LEU A 78 -18.70 50.21 -13.06
C LEU A 78 -19.36 51.58 -12.90
N GLU A 79 -19.21 52.25 -11.75
CA GLU A 79 -19.79 53.56 -11.48
C GLU A 79 -21.34 53.60 -11.60
N ILE A 80 -22.00 52.49 -11.28
CA ILE A 80 -23.47 52.36 -11.24
C ILE A 80 -23.92 52.39 -9.79
N TYR A 81 -24.50 53.53 -9.37
CA TYR A 81 -24.85 53.78 -7.96
C TYR A 81 -26.36 53.99 -7.71
N ASP A 82 -27.18 53.93 -8.75
CA ASP A 82 -28.59 54.32 -8.68
C ASP A 82 -29.56 53.13 -8.49
N ILE A 83 -29.03 52.00 -8.00
CA ILE A 83 -29.80 50.79 -7.67
C ILE A 83 -29.38 50.27 -6.29
N SER A 84 -30.35 50.00 -5.43
CA SER A 84 -30.11 49.33 -4.14
C SER A 84 -29.97 47.82 -4.32
N GLU A 85 -29.34 47.13 -3.37
CA GLU A 85 -29.25 45.66 -3.34
C GLU A 85 -30.63 45.01 -3.46
N ASP A 86 -31.60 45.46 -2.68
CA ASP A 86 -32.99 44.98 -2.72
C ASP A 86 -33.68 45.20 -4.10
N SER A 87 -33.35 46.30 -4.80
CA SER A 87 -33.88 46.53 -6.15
C SER A 87 -33.15 45.70 -7.21
N TYR A 88 -31.87 45.42 -6.98
CA TYR A 88 -31.06 44.55 -7.82
C TYR A 88 -31.54 43.10 -7.71
N ASP A 89 -31.75 42.60 -6.48
CA ASP A 89 -32.26 41.25 -6.23
C ASP A 89 -33.60 41.02 -6.94
N ARG A 90 -34.55 41.96 -6.82
CA ARG A 90 -35.83 41.87 -7.55
C ARG A 90 -35.70 41.79 -9.06
N LYS A 91 -34.61 42.31 -9.63
CA LYS A 91 -34.41 42.40 -11.07
C LYS A 91 -33.55 41.26 -11.62
N CYS A 92 -32.60 40.78 -10.83
CA CYS A 92 -31.56 39.86 -11.30
C CYS A 92 -31.54 38.53 -10.54
N LEU A 93 -32.35 38.34 -9.50
CA LEU A 93 -32.37 37.11 -8.71
C LEU A 93 -33.73 36.44 -8.79
N GLU A 94 -33.78 35.31 -9.49
CA GLU A 94 -34.96 34.45 -9.61
C GLU A 94 -34.59 33.01 -9.24
N PHE A 95 -35.56 32.26 -8.72
CA PHE A 95 -35.39 30.87 -8.25
C PHE A 95 -36.39 29.91 -8.93
N LEU A 96 -36.82 30.26 -10.15
CA LEU A 96 -37.89 29.54 -10.84
C LEU A 96 -37.44 28.13 -11.20
N GLU A 97 -36.26 27.98 -11.78
CA GLU A 97 -35.80 26.71 -12.35
C GLU A 97 -35.40 25.74 -11.24
N SER A 98 -34.76 26.24 -10.17
CA SER A 98 -34.53 25.42 -8.97
C SER A 98 -35.84 24.98 -8.33
N SER A 99 -36.87 25.83 -8.25
CA SER A 99 -38.19 25.44 -7.73
C SER A 99 -38.83 24.35 -8.58
N LEU A 100 -38.82 24.47 -9.92
CA LEU A 100 -39.36 23.47 -10.82
C LEU A 100 -38.62 22.12 -10.72
N ALA A 101 -37.30 22.16 -10.53
CA ALA A 101 -36.50 20.98 -10.28
C ALA A 101 -36.89 20.30 -8.96
N LEU A 102 -37.12 21.08 -7.90
CA LEU A 102 -37.59 20.56 -6.61
C LEU A 102 -38.98 19.92 -6.74
N ASP A 103 -39.90 20.57 -7.42
CA ASP A 103 -41.26 20.05 -7.66
C ASP A 103 -41.20 18.72 -8.40
N THR A 104 -40.38 18.62 -9.45
CA THR A 104 -40.18 17.39 -10.23
C THR A 104 -39.71 16.22 -9.35
N VAL A 105 -38.77 16.45 -8.44
CA VAL A 105 -38.27 15.41 -7.53
C VAL A 105 -39.28 15.12 -6.42
N THR A 106 -40.01 16.13 -5.96
CA THR A 106 -41.07 16.00 -4.96
C THR A 106 -42.21 15.14 -5.48
N GLU A 107 -42.65 15.31 -6.73
CA GLU A 107 -43.65 14.46 -7.37
C GLU A 107 -43.24 12.98 -7.39
N LYS A 108 -41.98 12.69 -7.75
CA LYS A 108 -41.43 11.32 -7.72
C LYS A 108 -41.43 10.75 -6.30
N TYR A 109 -41.11 11.56 -5.30
CA TYR A 109 -41.17 11.15 -3.90
C TYR A 109 -42.62 10.89 -3.46
N GLU A 110 -43.55 11.76 -3.85
CA GLU A 110 -44.97 11.61 -3.56
C GLU A 110 -45.56 10.34 -4.15
N ASP A 111 -45.18 9.96 -5.37
CA ASP A 111 -45.64 8.73 -6.01
C ASP A 111 -45.22 7.48 -5.22
N ILE A 112 -43.98 7.47 -4.70
CA ILE A 112 -43.51 6.39 -3.80
C ILE A 112 -44.37 6.33 -2.53
N VAL A 113 -44.73 7.49 -1.96
CA VAL A 113 -45.57 7.57 -0.75
C VAL A 113 -47.02 7.17 -1.06
N LYS A 114 -47.57 7.58 -2.21
CA LYS A 114 -48.92 7.20 -2.68
C LYS A 114 -49.00 5.70 -2.92
N GLU A 115 -47.99 5.09 -3.52
CA GLU A 115 -47.94 3.63 -3.72
C GLU A 115 -47.86 2.88 -2.38
N GLN A 116 -47.06 3.39 -1.43
CA GLN A 116 -47.01 2.85 -0.07
C GLN A 116 -48.40 2.93 0.59
N ARG A 117 -49.04 4.10 0.56
CA ARG A 117 -50.37 4.32 1.15
C ARG A 117 -51.45 3.50 0.47
N ALA A 118 -51.46 3.39 -0.86
CA ALA A 118 -52.41 2.55 -1.58
C ALA A 118 -52.28 1.06 -1.18
N LYS A 119 -51.06 0.57 -0.94
CA LYS A 119 -50.82 -0.79 -0.41
C LYS A 119 -51.26 -0.92 1.06
N GLU A 120 -51.13 0.13 1.86
CA GLU A 120 -51.63 0.19 3.25
C GLU A 120 -53.17 0.27 3.31
N GLU A 121 -53.79 1.10 2.48
CA GLU A 121 -55.23 1.29 2.32
C GLU A 121 -55.89 0.04 1.72
N TYR A 122 -55.33 -0.58 0.69
CA TYR A 122 -55.81 -1.88 0.15
C TYR A 122 -55.83 -2.98 1.23
N ARG A 123 -54.87 -2.96 2.16
CA ARG A 123 -54.85 -3.88 3.32
C ARG A 123 -55.81 -3.45 4.42
N ALA A 124 -55.98 -2.15 4.63
CA ALA A 124 -56.98 -1.60 5.53
C ALA A 124 -58.39 -1.94 5.04
N GLU A 125 -58.67 -1.88 3.74
CA GLU A 125 -59.92 -2.32 3.09
C GLU A 125 -60.13 -3.83 3.22
N ARG A 126 -59.07 -4.65 3.10
CA ARG A 126 -59.13 -6.10 3.42
C ARG A 126 -59.50 -6.37 4.89
N LYS A 127 -59.05 -5.52 5.83
CA LYS A 127 -59.43 -5.57 7.25
C LYS A 127 -60.81 -4.96 7.53
N ALA A 128 -61.19 -3.92 6.78
CA ALA A 128 -62.41 -3.11 6.91
C ALA A 128 -63.60 -3.65 6.09
N ASN A 129 -63.41 -4.67 5.25
CA ASN A 129 -64.49 -5.54 4.78
C ASN A 129 -65.14 -6.38 5.90
N ARG A 130 -64.85 -6.04 7.17
CA ARG A 130 -65.70 -6.23 8.35
C ARG A 130 -66.05 -4.86 8.99
N GLY A 131 -66.76 -3.97 8.29
CA GLY A 131 -67.35 -2.74 8.86
C GLY A 131 -66.83 -1.40 8.31
N ARG A 132 -67.73 -0.71 7.60
CA ARG A 132 -67.76 0.64 6.95
C ARG A 132 -66.84 1.82 7.42
N VAL A 133 -66.29 2.54 6.41
CA VAL A 133 -66.13 4.00 6.04
C VAL A 133 -65.97 5.07 7.16
N VAL A 134 -65.21 6.21 7.12
CA VAL A 134 -64.90 7.27 6.12
C VAL A 134 -63.71 8.16 6.61
N GLY A 135 -62.98 8.84 5.71
CA GLY A 135 -62.47 10.21 6.00
C GLY A 135 -61.15 10.60 5.32
N GLY A 136 -61.22 11.34 4.22
CA GLY A 136 -60.05 11.87 3.47
C GLY A 136 -59.65 13.30 3.85
N GLY A 137 -58.38 13.63 3.57
CA GLY A 137 -57.87 15.00 3.50
C GLY A 137 -56.33 15.04 3.60
N PHE A 138 -55.61 15.41 2.53
CA PHE A 138 -54.17 15.71 2.63
C PHE A 138 -53.73 16.80 1.63
N GLY A 139 -53.15 17.87 2.18
CA GLY A 139 -52.26 18.81 1.50
C GLY A 139 -50.84 18.76 2.09
N VAL A 140 -49.88 19.37 1.39
CA VAL A 140 -48.41 19.28 1.55
C VAL A 140 -47.91 19.45 3.00
N GLY A 141 -48.45 20.42 3.75
CA GLY A 141 -48.07 20.64 5.16
C GLY A 141 -48.58 19.59 6.16
N GLY A 142 -49.63 18.82 5.80
CA GLY A 142 -50.21 17.79 6.65
C GLY A 142 -49.55 16.42 6.50
N ALA A 143 -49.03 16.09 5.31
CA ALA A 143 -48.41 14.80 5.05
C ALA A 143 -47.01 14.68 5.68
N LEU A 144 -46.23 15.77 5.70
CA LEU A 144 -44.90 15.82 6.30
C LEU A 144 -44.96 15.98 7.83
N LYS A 145 -45.88 16.80 8.36
CA LYS A 145 -46.04 17.00 9.82
C LYS A 145 -46.73 15.82 10.51
N GLY A 146 -47.52 15.04 9.77
CA GLY A 146 -48.10 13.77 10.22
C GLY A 146 -47.11 12.60 10.28
N MET A 147 -45.88 12.77 9.78
CA MET A 147 -44.79 11.79 9.83
C MET A 147 -43.72 12.11 10.89
N ALA A 148 -44.12 12.66 12.04
CA ALA A 148 -43.33 12.45 13.25
C ALA A 148 -43.23 10.93 13.45
N THR A 149 -42.09 10.39 13.03
CA THR A 149 -41.82 8.95 12.98
C THR A 149 -41.63 8.46 14.42
N ALA A 150 -42.72 8.11 15.09
CA ALA A 150 -42.66 7.35 16.33
C ALA A 150 -42.41 5.88 15.98
N GLY A 151 -41.13 5.54 15.82
CA GLY A 151 -40.63 4.16 15.92
C GLY A 151 -40.29 3.48 14.59
N ALA A 152 -39.05 3.68 14.11
CA ALA A 152 -38.34 2.68 13.28
C ALA A 152 -36.83 2.96 13.05
N MET A 153 -36.21 3.97 13.66
CA MET A 153 -34.79 4.28 13.39
C MET A 153 -33.77 3.69 14.38
N ASN A 154 -34.18 3.04 15.47
CA ASN A 154 -33.26 2.43 16.44
C ASN A 154 -33.26 0.88 16.48
N ALA A 155 -33.91 0.20 15.53
CA ALA A 155 -34.10 -1.26 15.60
C ALA A 155 -33.22 -2.06 14.62
N VAL A 156 -31.98 -1.64 14.36
CA VAL A 156 -31.07 -2.36 13.43
C VAL A 156 -29.81 -2.95 14.08
N THR A 157 -29.73 -3.01 15.42
CA THR A 157 -28.56 -3.63 16.08
C THR A 157 -28.84 -4.65 17.19
N GLY A 158 -30.09 -5.08 17.40
CA GLY A 158 -30.27 -6.31 18.20
C GLY A 158 -31.71 -6.58 18.64
N ALA A 159 -32.27 -7.70 18.15
CA ALA A 159 -33.14 -8.62 18.90
C ALA A 159 -33.67 -9.69 17.94
N GLY A 160 -33.29 -10.94 18.20
CA GLY A 160 -33.84 -12.12 17.53
C GLY A 160 -35.28 -12.44 17.99
N HIS A 161 -35.98 -13.17 17.13
CA HIS A 161 -37.18 -13.97 17.36
C HIS A 161 -38.36 -13.29 18.09
N GLY A 162 -39.25 -12.68 17.30
CA GLY A 162 -40.62 -12.41 17.73
C GLY A 162 -41.50 -11.75 16.66
N LEU A 163 -42.70 -12.31 16.47
CA LEU A 163 -43.93 -11.71 15.91
C LEU A 163 -44.27 -11.99 14.43
N VAL A 164 -44.98 -13.09 14.24
CA VAL A 164 -45.61 -13.59 13.00
C VAL A 164 -46.86 -12.76 12.56
N ASN A 165 -47.03 -11.53 13.06
CA ASN A 165 -48.05 -10.57 12.56
C ASN A 165 -47.45 -9.25 12.03
N ALA A 166 -46.12 -9.10 12.04
CA ALA A 166 -45.41 -7.87 11.64
C ALA A 166 -44.91 -7.85 10.18
N VAL A 167 -44.95 -9.00 9.48
CA VAL A 167 -44.25 -9.22 8.20
C VAL A 167 -44.83 -8.41 7.03
N GLY A 168 -46.14 -8.14 7.02
CA GLY A 168 -46.79 -7.38 5.94
C GLY A 168 -46.45 -5.88 5.94
N ASN A 169 -46.61 -5.22 7.08
CA ASN A 169 -46.34 -3.78 7.23
C ASN A 169 -44.84 -3.48 7.14
N ALA A 170 -44.00 -4.36 7.70
CA ALA A 170 -42.55 -4.27 7.54
C ALA A 170 -42.14 -4.35 6.06
N GLY A 171 -42.72 -5.26 5.26
CA GLY A 171 -42.36 -5.41 3.85
C GLY A 171 -42.67 -4.20 2.96
N SER A 172 -43.83 -3.55 3.14
CA SER A 172 -44.20 -2.35 2.37
C SER A 172 -43.41 -1.12 2.79
N ALA A 173 -43.12 -0.97 4.09
CA ALA A 173 -42.25 0.09 4.59
C ALA A 173 -40.80 -0.10 4.11
N LEU A 174 -40.30 -1.34 4.09
CA LEU A 174 -38.99 -1.69 3.53
C LEU A 174 -38.92 -1.43 2.02
N ALA A 175 -39.98 -1.77 1.26
CA ALA A 175 -40.05 -1.48 -0.16
C ALA A 175 -40.05 0.02 -0.45
N ALA A 176 -40.84 0.81 0.30
CA ALA A 176 -40.86 2.26 0.18
C ALA A 176 -39.52 2.89 0.60
N ALA A 177 -38.88 2.41 1.67
CA ALA A 177 -37.55 2.85 2.08
C ALA A 177 -36.49 2.53 1.03
N SER A 178 -36.57 1.35 0.40
CA SER A 178 -35.72 0.96 -0.72
C SER A 178 -35.93 1.88 -1.93
N SER A 179 -37.18 2.16 -2.31
CA SER A 179 -37.49 3.09 -3.42
C SER A 179 -37.04 4.53 -3.13
N LYS A 180 -37.19 5.03 -1.90
CA LYS A 180 -36.67 6.34 -1.49
C LYS A 180 -35.14 6.39 -1.57
N ARG A 181 -34.47 5.32 -1.12
CA ARG A 181 -33.02 5.18 -1.26
C ARG A 181 -32.58 5.09 -2.73
N ALA A 182 -33.35 4.41 -3.57
CA ALA A 182 -33.11 4.36 -5.01
C ALA A 182 -33.30 5.73 -5.66
N LEU A 183 -34.33 6.51 -5.26
CA LEU A 183 -34.54 7.87 -5.73
C LEU A 183 -33.36 8.79 -5.34
N TYR A 184 -32.87 8.69 -4.11
CA TYR A 184 -31.69 9.43 -3.64
C TYR A 184 -30.40 9.05 -4.39
N ASN A 185 -30.16 7.75 -4.60
CA ASN A 185 -28.96 7.23 -5.26
C ASN A 185 -29.01 7.34 -6.80
N ASN A 186 -30.12 7.79 -7.37
CA ASN A 186 -30.24 7.96 -8.81
C ASN A 186 -29.52 9.24 -9.25
N SER A 187 -28.50 9.11 -10.10
CA SER A 187 -27.74 10.24 -10.64
C SER A 187 -28.62 11.24 -11.39
N MET A 188 -29.72 10.79 -12.02
CA MET A 188 -30.69 11.68 -12.67
C MET A 188 -31.39 12.61 -11.68
N THR A 189 -31.66 12.15 -10.45
CA THR A 189 -32.24 13.00 -9.40
C THR A 189 -31.30 14.14 -9.03
N LEU A 190 -30.03 13.82 -8.79
CA LEU A 190 -28.99 14.81 -8.53
C LEU A 190 -28.85 15.78 -9.70
N ASN A 191 -28.85 15.28 -10.94
CA ASN A 191 -28.71 16.11 -12.13
C ASN A 191 -29.88 17.06 -12.34
N ILE A 192 -31.13 16.63 -12.11
CA ILE A 192 -32.31 17.53 -12.19
C ILE A 192 -32.15 18.72 -11.23
N LEU A 193 -31.72 18.45 -10.00
CA LEU A 193 -31.53 19.49 -8.98
C LEU A 193 -30.34 20.41 -9.31
N LYS A 194 -29.22 19.86 -9.78
CA LYS A 194 -28.08 20.65 -10.27
C LYS A 194 -28.47 21.55 -11.44
N GLU A 195 -29.31 21.03 -12.34
CA GLU A 195 -29.77 21.75 -13.52
C GLU A 195 -30.64 22.96 -13.17
N GLY A 196 -31.55 22.82 -12.20
CA GLY A 196 -32.34 23.95 -11.73
C GLY A 196 -31.47 25.08 -11.16
N ILE A 197 -30.43 24.73 -10.38
CA ILE A 197 -29.45 25.70 -9.88
C ILE A 197 -28.65 26.34 -11.03
N ARG A 198 -28.23 25.53 -12.00
CA ARG A 198 -27.49 25.98 -13.19
C ARG A 198 -28.26 27.05 -13.95
N GLU A 199 -29.53 26.80 -14.25
CA GLU A 199 -30.36 27.72 -15.02
C GLU A 199 -30.66 29.01 -14.26
N ASP A 200 -30.94 28.95 -12.95
CA ASP A 200 -31.12 30.16 -12.15
C ASP A 200 -29.85 31.02 -12.09
N ILE A 201 -28.66 30.40 -12.03
CA ILE A 201 -27.39 31.14 -12.15
C ILE A 201 -27.30 31.81 -13.54
N LEU A 202 -27.57 31.08 -14.62
CA LEU A 202 -27.52 31.65 -15.98
C LEU A 202 -28.51 32.82 -16.15
N ASN A 203 -29.72 32.69 -15.61
CA ASN A 203 -30.73 33.75 -15.60
C ASN A 203 -30.26 34.98 -14.83
N CYS A 204 -29.57 34.78 -13.70
CA CYS A 204 -28.97 35.88 -12.93
C CYS A 204 -27.92 36.64 -13.75
N PHE A 205 -27.00 35.93 -14.39
CA PHE A 205 -26.00 36.52 -15.28
C PHE A 205 -26.65 37.22 -16.48
N HIS A 206 -27.68 36.62 -17.08
CA HIS A 206 -28.42 37.22 -18.20
C HIS A 206 -29.08 38.54 -17.81
N SER A 207 -29.81 38.54 -16.69
CA SER A 207 -30.48 39.73 -16.17
C SER A 207 -29.50 40.83 -15.77
N HIS A 208 -28.33 40.44 -15.21
CA HIS A 208 -27.25 41.36 -14.94
C HIS A 208 -26.71 42.02 -16.21
N MET A 209 -26.44 41.25 -17.28
CA MET A 209 -26.02 41.81 -18.57
C MET A 209 -27.05 42.79 -19.16
N GLN A 210 -28.35 42.49 -19.03
CA GLN A 210 -29.41 43.40 -19.44
C GLN A 210 -29.37 44.72 -18.64
N LEU A 211 -29.26 44.64 -17.31
CA LEU A 211 -29.12 45.81 -16.45
C LEU A 211 -27.93 46.68 -16.86
N LEU A 212 -26.77 46.07 -17.10
CA LEU A 212 -25.58 46.80 -17.54
C LEU A 212 -25.82 47.55 -18.85
N ASN A 213 -26.48 46.92 -19.82
CA ASN A 213 -26.79 47.53 -21.10
C ASN A 213 -27.82 48.66 -21.03
N GLU A 214 -28.76 48.60 -20.09
CA GLU A 214 -29.69 49.71 -19.83
C GLU A 214 -29.00 50.94 -19.27
N ARG A 215 -27.97 50.76 -18.41
CA ARG A 215 -27.23 51.86 -17.78
C ARG A 215 -26.06 52.35 -18.61
N LYS A 216 -25.45 51.47 -19.39
CA LYS A 216 -24.35 51.75 -20.30
C LYS A 216 -24.69 51.14 -21.66
N THR A 217 -25.13 51.98 -22.60
CA THR A 217 -25.56 51.54 -23.93
C THR A 217 -24.48 50.73 -24.63
N CYS A 218 -24.85 49.55 -25.14
CA CYS A 218 -23.95 48.63 -25.85
C CYS A 218 -22.70 48.24 -25.03
N TYR A 219 -22.83 48.14 -23.70
CA TYR A 219 -21.71 47.74 -22.85
C TYR A 219 -21.33 46.27 -23.04
N ILE A 220 -22.29 45.37 -23.20
CA ILE A 220 -22.08 43.94 -23.45
C ILE A 220 -22.88 43.52 -24.69
N GLU A 221 -22.23 42.82 -25.61
CA GLU A 221 -22.85 42.40 -26.87
C GLU A 221 -22.49 40.95 -27.20
N ASN A 222 -23.49 40.10 -27.42
CA ASN A 222 -23.24 38.76 -27.92
C ASN A 222 -23.19 38.77 -29.46
N VAL A 223 -22.00 38.60 -30.02
CA VAL A 223 -21.76 38.46 -31.46
C VAL A 223 -21.43 37.03 -31.89
N PHE A 224 -21.42 36.09 -30.94
CA PHE A 224 -20.93 34.73 -31.14
C PHE A 224 -22.06 33.73 -31.41
N ASP A 225 -21.79 32.76 -32.27
CA ASP A 225 -22.74 31.71 -32.69
C ASP A 225 -22.03 30.36 -32.79
N SER A 226 -22.12 29.58 -31.71
CA SER A 226 -21.48 28.27 -31.63
C SER A 226 -21.94 27.30 -32.73
N ASN A 227 -23.19 27.39 -33.20
CA ASN A 227 -23.70 26.49 -34.23
C ASN A 227 -23.10 26.82 -35.59
N LYS A 228 -23.00 28.11 -35.93
CA LYS A 228 -22.29 28.55 -37.13
C LYS A 228 -20.82 28.20 -37.07
N ALA A 229 -20.17 28.40 -35.92
CA ALA A 229 -18.77 28.03 -35.74
C ALA A 229 -18.53 26.55 -36.06
N THR A 230 -19.32 25.66 -35.44
CA THR A 230 -19.25 24.22 -35.70
C THR A 230 -19.49 23.89 -37.18
N ALA A 231 -20.47 24.53 -37.82
CA ALA A 231 -20.74 24.32 -39.24
C ALA A 231 -19.56 24.76 -40.13
N PHE A 232 -18.94 25.90 -39.84
CA PHE A 232 -17.74 26.36 -40.55
C PHE A 232 -16.58 25.40 -40.36
N PHE A 233 -16.32 24.95 -39.13
CA PHE A 233 -15.27 24.00 -38.80
C PHE A 233 -15.42 22.66 -39.52
N GLU A 234 -16.62 22.06 -39.48
CA GLU A 234 -16.90 20.79 -40.14
C GLU A 234 -16.80 20.88 -41.67
N ASN A 235 -17.17 22.02 -42.25
CA ASN A 235 -16.99 22.28 -43.67
C ASN A 235 -15.51 22.54 -44.03
N ALA A 236 -14.73 23.17 -43.15
CA ALA A 236 -13.30 23.39 -43.34
C ALA A 236 -12.52 22.07 -43.49
N LYS A 237 -12.96 21.01 -42.82
CA LYS A 237 -12.38 19.66 -42.96
C LYS A 237 -12.66 19.02 -44.33
N LYS A 238 -13.73 19.44 -45.01
CA LYS A 238 -14.19 18.88 -46.30
C LYS A 238 -13.72 19.69 -47.50
N VAL A 239 -13.67 21.01 -47.38
CA VAL A 239 -13.37 21.94 -48.47
C VAL A 239 -11.94 22.46 -48.33
N VAL A 240 -10.97 21.65 -48.74
CA VAL A 240 -9.53 21.91 -48.55
C VAL A 240 -9.10 23.26 -49.16
N GLU A 241 -9.63 23.63 -50.31
CA GLU A 241 -9.31 24.88 -51.03
C GLU A 241 -9.66 26.15 -50.23
N LYS A 242 -10.69 26.08 -49.37
CA LYS A 242 -11.15 27.20 -48.53
C LYS A 242 -10.92 26.97 -47.05
N GLN A 243 -10.13 25.96 -46.69
CA GLN A 243 -10.02 25.50 -45.31
C GLN A 243 -9.62 26.64 -44.35
N LYS A 244 -8.58 27.42 -44.66
CA LYS A 244 -8.14 28.54 -43.80
C LYS A 244 -9.21 29.62 -43.62
N GLU A 245 -9.93 29.97 -44.68
CA GLU A 245 -11.03 30.94 -44.64
C GLU A 245 -12.16 30.45 -43.72
N LEU A 246 -12.56 29.19 -43.86
CA LEU A 246 -13.61 28.58 -43.04
C LEU A 246 -13.17 28.42 -41.57
N LEU A 247 -11.89 28.14 -41.30
CA LEU A 247 -11.35 28.10 -39.93
C LEU A 247 -11.38 29.49 -39.26
N ILE A 248 -11.09 30.56 -40.01
CA ILE A 248 -11.21 31.94 -39.52
C ILE A 248 -12.67 32.25 -39.17
N HIS A 249 -13.61 31.95 -40.07
CA HIS A 249 -15.03 32.17 -39.78
C HIS A 249 -15.53 31.34 -38.61
N SER A 250 -15.01 30.12 -38.41
CA SER A 250 -15.28 29.34 -37.21
C SER A 250 -14.83 30.09 -35.95
N PHE A 251 -13.59 30.59 -35.95
CA PHE A 251 -13.01 31.33 -34.84
C PHE A 251 -13.77 32.63 -34.53
N GLU A 252 -14.15 33.40 -35.56
CA GLU A 252 -14.95 34.62 -35.41
C GLU A 252 -16.29 34.38 -34.71
N ASN A 253 -16.88 33.20 -34.90
CA ASN A 253 -18.17 32.83 -34.32
C ASN A 253 -18.04 32.14 -32.95
N CYS A 254 -16.90 31.51 -32.62
CA CYS A 254 -16.68 30.84 -31.35
C CYS A 254 -15.18 30.68 -31.04
N PRO A 255 -14.53 31.72 -30.47
CA PRO A 255 -13.07 31.71 -30.27
C PRO A 255 -12.59 30.77 -29.16
N TRP A 256 -13.48 30.27 -28.30
CA TRP A 256 -13.20 29.30 -27.25
C TRP A 256 -13.54 27.84 -27.64
N SER A 257 -13.70 27.55 -28.94
CA SER A 257 -13.93 26.18 -29.40
C SER A 257 -12.65 25.35 -29.28
N GLU A 258 -12.62 24.43 -28.32
CA GLU A 258 -11.48 23.55 -28.08
C GLU A 258 -11.12 22.73 -29.32
N ASP A 259 -12.09 22.05 -29.95
CA ASP A 259 -11.88 21.28 -31.17
C ASP A 259 -11.23 22.09 -32.30
N LEU A 260 -11.66 23.34 -32.47
CA LEU A 260 -11.12 24.24 -33.48
C LEU A 260 -9.68 24.61 -33.17
N LEU A 261 -9.40 25.06 -31.95
CA LEU A 261 -8.07 25.51 -31.55
C LEU A 261 -7.08 24.35 -31.59
N SER A 262 -7.45 23.19 -31.05
CA SER A 262 -6.65 21.96 -31.09
C SER A 262 -6.35 21.53 -32.52
N PHE A 263 -7.35 21.55 -33.41
CA PHE A 263 -7.15 21.23 -34.82
C PHE A 263 -6.15 22.19 -35.49
N ILE A 264 -6.28 23.50 -35.26
CA ILE A 264 -5.35 24.46 -35.87
C ILE A 264 -3.95 24.27 -35.30
N PHE A 265 -3.82 24.08 -33.98
CA PHE A 265 -2.55 23.89 -33.29
C PHE A 265 -1.76 22.68 -33.84
N ILE A 266 -2.46 21.55 -34.02
CA ILE A 266 -1.88 20.30 -34.53
C ILE A 266 -1.42 20.49 -35.99
N ASN A 267 -2.32 20.99 -36.84
CA ASN A 267 -2.13 20.96 -38.30
C ASN A 267 -1.30 22.15 -38.85
N TYR A 268 -1.16 23.24 -38.10
CA TYR A 268 -0.51 24.46 -38.58
C TYR A 268 0.59 24.93 -37.62
N LYS A 269 1.82 24.41 -37.81
CA LYS A 269 2.99 24.78 -36.98
C LYS A 269 3.21 26.29 -36.87
N THR A 270 2.98 27.05 -37.95
CA THR A 270 3.16 28.51 -37.96
C THR A 270 2.14 29.27 -37.11
N GLU A 271 1.00 28.67 -36.78
CA GLU A 271 -0.06 29.31 -35.99
C GLU A 271 -0.04 28.92 -34.51
N ARG A 272 0.77 27.93 -34.09
CA ARG A 272 0.77 27.41 -32.71
C ARG A 272 0.89 28.50 -31.66
N LYS A 273 1.81 29.45 -31.85
CA LYS A 273 1.98 30.58 -30.92
C LYS A 273 0.75 31.48 -30.86
N ASN A 274 0.12 31.75 -32.00
CA ASN A 274 -1.10 32.55 -32.04
C ASN A 274 -2.25 31.83 -31.34
N ILE A 275 -2.44 30.54 -31.65
CA ILE A 275 -3.46 29.69 -31.05
C ILE A 275 -3.24 29.51 -29.55
N TRP A 276 -1.99 29.39 -29.10
CA TRP A 276 -1.67 29.33 -27.67
C TRP A 276 -2.11 30.61 -26.94
N ASN A 277 -1.75 31.78 -27.47
CA ASN A 277 -2.17 33.06 -26.90
C ASN A 277 -3.70 33.25 -26.91
N ILE A 278 -4.35 32.78 -27.98
CA ILE A 278 -5.82 32.75 -28.07
C ILE A 278 -6.40 31.84 -26.98
N GLY A 279 -5.85 30.63 -26.81
CA GLY A 279 -6.26 29.70 -25.77
C GLY A 279 -6.15 30.30 -24.38
N LEU A 280 -5.04 30.98 -24.06
CA LEU A 280 -4.87 31.69 -22.79
C LEU A 280 -5.94 32.77 -22.57
N ARG A 281 -6.27 33.55 -23.59
CA ARG A 281 -7.31 34.60 -23.48
C ARG A 281 -8.71 34.02 -23.31
N PHE A 282 -9.00 32.94 -24.02
CA PHE A 282 -10.32 32.31 -24.06
C PHE A 282 -10.39 31.05 -23.18
N HIS A 283 -9.50 30.93 -22.21
CA HIS A 283 -9.46 29.87 -21.20
C HIS A 283 -9.60 28.44 -21.77
N VAL A 284 -8.98 28.18 -22.93
CA VAL A 284 -8.85 26.85 -23.52
C VAL A 284 -7.45 26.32 -23.19
N ASP A 285 -7.39 25.23 -22.44
CA ASP A 285 -6.13 24.57 -22.13
C ASP A 285 -5.65 23.75 -23.33
N LEU A 286 -4.41 23.99 -23.75
CA LEU A 286 -3.77 23.34 -24.89
C LEU A 286 -2.52 22.57 -24.47
N HIS A 287 -2.24 22.40 -23.17
CA HIS A 287 -1.05 21.68 -22.70
C HIS A 287 -0.99 20.25 -23.23
N GLU A 288 -2.08 19.51 -23.12
CA GLU A 288 -2.15 18.11 -23.60
C GLU A 288 -1.89 18.05 -25.10
N VAL A 289 -2.52 18.94 -25.88
CA VAL A 289 -2.33 19.04 -27.33
C VAL A 289 -0.89 19.39 -27.69
N ALA A 290 -0.24 20.26 -26.91
CA ALA A 290 1.17 20.60 -27.10
C ALA A 290 2.08 19.39 -26.85
N GLU A 291 1.82 18.62 -25.79
CA GLU A 291 2.56 17.38 -25.52
C GLU A 291 2.35 16.32 -26.61
N GLU A 292 1.14 16.15 -27.13
CA GLU A 292 0.90 15.24 -28.26
C GLU A 292 1.74 15.63 -29.48
N VAL A 293 1.79 16.93 -29.80
CA VAL A 293 2.60 17.48 -30.89
C VAL A 293 4.09 17.25 -30.64
N PHE A 294 4.58 17.48 -29.43
CA PHE A 294 5.97 17.22 -29.08
C PHE A 294 6.28 15.73 -29.18
N ALA A 295 5.43 14.86 -28.63
CA ALA A 295 5.59 13.41 -28.68
C ALA A 295 5.63 12.89 -30.12
N ALA A 296 4.76 13.42 -31.00
CA ALA A 296 4.74 13.08 -32.42
C ALA A 296 6.02 13.51 -33.15
N SER A 297 6.68 14.59 -32.70
CA SER A 297 7.97 15.03 -33.25
C SER A 297 9.16 14.15 -32.83
N TYR A 298 9.04 13.40 -31.73
CA TYR A 298 10.06 12.49 -31.23
C TYR A 298 9.89 11.06 -31.80
N THR A 299 10.23 10.94 -33.09
CA THR A 299 10.10 9.72 -33.89
C THR A 299 11.06 8.60 -33.47
N LEU A 300 10.91 7.40 -34.05
CA LEU A 300 11.85 6.28 -33.83
C LEU A 300 13.29 6.66 -34.20
N ASP A 301 13.49 7.32 -35.35
CA ASP A 301 14.82 7.78 -35.77
C ASP A 301 15.46 8.73 -34.74
N ALA A 302 14.65 9.61 -34.14
CA ALA A 302 15.11 10.50 -33.07
C ALA A 302 15.44 9.76 -31.77
N LYS A 303 14.81 8.61 -31.51
CA LYS A 303 15.13 7.76 -30.35
C LYS A 303 16.44 7.00 -30.52
N GLU A 304 16.80 6.68 -31.76
CA GLU A 304 18.01 5.91 -32.07
C GLU A 304 19.24 6.81 -32.35
N SER A 305 19.05 8.03 -32.86
CA SER A 305 20.12 8.98 -33.14
C SER A 305 20.12 10.19 -32.19
N GLU A 306 21.25 10.37 -31.50
CA GLU A 306 21.48 11.51 -30.61
C GLU A 306 21.50 12.85 -31.38
N GLU A 307 21.99 12.86 -32.61
CA GLU A 307 22.03 14.05 -33.46
C GLU A 307 20.61 14.51 -33.81
N ILE A 308 19.72 13.58 -34.17
CA ILE A 308 18.32 13.88 -34.47
C ILE A 308 17.59 14.29 -33.19
N ALA A 309 17.81 13.59 -32.07
CA ALA A 309 17.23 13.93 -30.76
C ALA A 309 17.54 15.37 -30.34
N LYS A 310 18.78 15.83 -30.52
CA LYS A 310 19.20 17.21 -30.20
C LYS A 310 18.45 18.26 -31.02
N VAL A 311 18.20 17.99 -32.30
CA VAL A 311 17.42 18.90 -33.16
C VAL A 311 15.97 18.99 -32.68
N VAL A 312 15.35 17.84 -32.38
CA VAL A 312 13.98 17.78 -31.85
C VAL A 312 13.88 18.50 -30.49
N ARG A 313 14.83 18.24 -29.58
CA ARG A 313 14.92 18.91 -28.28
C ARG A 313 14.96 20.43 -28.43
N ALA A 314 15.80 20.94 -29.32
CA ALA A 314 15.92 22.38 -29.55
C ALA A 314 14.61 23.00 -30.10
N ASP A 315 13.91 22.30 -30.99
CA ASP A 315 12.61 22.75 -31.53
C ASP A 315 11.52 22.77 -30.45
N ILE A 316 11.50 21.76 -29.56
CA ILE A 316 10.57 21.71 -28.42
C ILE A 316 10.86 22.83 -27.42
N LEU A 317 12.11 23.01 -27.01
CA LEU A 317 12.50 24.09 -26.09
C LEU A 317 12.14 25.48 -26.64
N SER A 318 12.32 25.69 -27.95
CA SER A 318 11.93 26.94 -28.60
C SER A 318 10.41 27.15 -28.55
N GLN A 319 9.62 26.10 -28.80
CA GLN A 319 8.15 26.17 -28.72
C GLN A 319 7.67 26.38 -27.29
N MET A 320 8.20 25.63 -26.31
CA MET A 320 7.90 25.81 -24.88
C MET A 320 8.15 27.24 -24.43
N LYS A 321 9.27 27.85 -24.86
CA LYS A 321 9.57 29.26 -24.59
C LYS A 321 8.54 30.21 -25.21
N ASP A 322 8.11 29.95 -26.44
CA ASP A 322 7.08 30.75 -27.10
C ASP A 322 5.72 30.66 -26.42
N PHE A 323 5.45 29.52 -25.76
CA PHE A 323 4.21 29.24 -25.03
C PHE A 323 4.28 29.65 -23.54
N GLY A 324 5.48 29.84 -23.00
CA GLY A 324 5.67 30.03 -21.56
C GLY A 324 5.43 28.74 -20.76
N MET A 325 5.70 27.58 -21.35
CA MET A 325 5.66 26.28 -20.69
C MET A 325 6.99 26.00 -19.98
N ASP A 326 6.91 25.59 -18.72
CA ASP A 326 8.08 25.24 -17.92
C ASP A 326 8.35 23.72 -17.89
N GLU A 327 7.33 22.91 -18.18
CA GLU A 327 7.38 21.45 -18.06
C GLU A 327 6.98 20.77 -19.36
N SER A 328 7.63 19.65 -19.66
CA SER A 328 7.28 18.77 -20.78
C SER A 328 7.69 17.32 -20.48
N GLU A 329 6.74 16.40 -20.59
CA GLU A 329 7.00 14.97 -20.46
C GLU A 329 7.85 14.46 -21.62
N THR A 330 7.58 14.96 -22.84
CA THR A 330 8.36 14.60 -24.02
C THR A 330 9.81 15.05 -23.89
N LEU A 331 10.06 16.29 -23.44
CA LEU A 331 11.41 16.79 -23.19
C LEU A 331 12.12 15.93 -22.15
N THR A 332 11.43 15.61 -21.05
CA THR A 332 11.95 14.73 -19.99
C THR A 332 12.40 13.38 -20.55
N ARG A 333 11.57 12.77 -21.42
CA ARG A 333 11.91 11.50 -22.07
C ARG A 333 13.11 11.63 -23.00
N ILE A 334 13.21 12.67 -23.82
CA ILE A 334 14.36 12.90 -24.72
C ILE A 334 15.66 12.99 -23.91
N GLU A 335 15.64 13.73 -22.81
CA GLU A 335 16.80 13.89 -21.94
C GLU A 335 17.21 12.58 -21.27
N ILE A 336 16.23 11.81 -20.77
CA ILE A 336 16.47 10.49 -20.15
C ILE A 336 17.03 9.50 -21.17
N ASP A 337 16.50 9.46 -22.39
CA ASP A 337 16.96 8.55 -23.45
C ASP A 337 18.42 8.86 -23.84
N GLY A 338 18.78 10.13 -23.98
CA GLY A 338 20.16 10.54 -24.28
C GLY A 338 21.14 10.21 -23.15
N LEU A 339 20.73 10.43 -21.90
CA LEU A 339 21.49 9.98 -20.74
C LEU A 339 21.64 8.46 -20.70
N ASN A 340 20.58 7.70 -21.03
CA ASN A 340 20.62 6.24 -21.10
C ASN A 340 21.60 5.72 -22.16
N ARG A 341 21.70 6.38 -23.31
CA ARG A 341 22.71 6.08 -24.34
C ARG A 341 24.14 6.28 -23.81
N ILE A 342 24.38 7.36 -23.05
CA ILE A 342 25.69 7.63 -22.46
C ILE A 342 26.09 6.53 -21.46
N VAL A 343 25.14 6.06 -20.65
CA VAL A 343 25.40 5.10 -19.57
C VAL A 343 25.16 3.65 -19.98
N GLU A 344 24.91 3.36 -21.25
CA GLU A 344 24.55 2.03 -21.76
C GLU A 344 25.61 0.98 -21.39
N LEU A 345 26.88 1.33 -21.55
CA LEU A 345 28.01 0.43 -21.31
C LEU A 345 28.49 0.42 -19.85
N TYR A 346 27.85 1.17 -18.94
CA TYR A 346 28.33 1.32 -17.56
C TYR A 346 28.61 -0.01 -16.84
N ASP A 347 27.72 -1.00 -17.00
CA ASP A 347 27.84 -2.31 -16.35
C ASP A 347 29.02 -3.17 -16.88
N VAL A 348 29.50 -2.92 -18.11
CA VAL A 348 30.56 -3.73 -18.74
C VAL A 348 31.94 -3.07 -18.67
N LEU A 349 32.01 -1.77 -18.39
CA LEU A 349 33.29 -1.06 -18.27
C LEU A 349 34.09 -1.58 -17.05
N THR A 350 35.34 -1.93 -17.29
CA THR A 350 36.28 -2.39 -16.26
C THR A 350 37.41 -1.40 -16.00
N ASP A 351 37.71 -0.54 -16.97
CA ASP A 351 38.74 0.50 -16.87
C ASP A 351 38.22 1.77 -16.15
N ASP A 352 38.99 2.26 -15.19
CA ASP A 352 38.61 3.42 -14.38
C ASP A 352 38.64 4.73 -15.19
N ALA A 353 39.48 4.86 -16.22
CA ALA A 353 39.55 6.04 -17.07
C ALA A 353 38.36 6.11 -18.05
N GLU A 354 37.92 4.97 -18.58
CA GLU A 354 36.69 4.88 -19.39
C GLU A 354 35.45 5.24 -18.56
N LYS A 355 35.36 4.76 -17.31
CA LYS A 355 34.28 5.16 -16.38
C LYS A 355 34.30 6.65 -16.06
N GLN A 356 35.47 7.22 -15.81
CA GLN A 356 35.59 8.65 -15.56
C GLN A 356 35.14 9.48 -16.77
N SER A 357 35.47 9.03 -17.99
CA SER A 357 35.03 9.66 -19.23
C SER A 357 33.50 9.62 -19.39
N LEU A 358 32.87 8.50 -19.02
CA LEU A 358 31.40 8.35 -18.99
C LEU A 358 30.75 9.28 -17.97
N PHE A 359 31.31 9.39 -16.75
CA PHE A 359 30.81 10.30 -15.73
C PHE A 359 30.91 11.76 -16.16
N ASP A 360 32.01 12.15 -16.80
CA ASP A 360 32.18 13.49 -17.36
C ASP A 360 31.15 13.78 -18.47
N ALA A 361 30.82 12.77 -19.29
CA ALA A 361 29.79 12.89 -20.32
C ALA A 361 28.40 13.12 -19.69
N VAL A 362 28.02 12.36 -18.65
CA VAL A 362 26.76 12.56 -17.90
C VAL A 362 26.68 13.97 -17.31
N LYS A 363 27.78 14.45 -16.71
CA LYS A 363 27.85 15.79 -16.12
C LYS A 363 27.66 16.90 -17.15
N LYS A 364 28.33 16.78 -18.30
CA LYS A 364 28.28 17.76 -19.39
C LYS A 364 27.01 17.70 -20.22
N TYR A 365 26.27 16.59 -20.18
CA TYR A 365 25.04 16.44 -20.93
C TYR A 365 24.02 17.50 -20.52
N ASP A 366 23.42 18.15 -21.51
CA ASP A 366 22.44 19.21 -21.31
C ASP A 366 21.07 18.59 -20.99
N ALA A 367 20.86 18.35 -19.69
CA ALA A 367 19.63 17.80 -19.12
C ALA A 367 19.41 18.35 -17.71
N SER A 368 18.15 18.32 -17.25
CA SER A 368 17.81 18.75 -15.90
C SER A 368 18.54 17.92 -14.82
N GLN A 369 18.79 18.52 -13.66
CA GLN A 369 19.40 17.82 -12.52
C GLN A 369 18.54 16.64 -12.05
N SER A 370 17.20 16.79 -12.13
CA SER A 370 16.25 15.72 -11.83
C SER A 370 16.43 14.53 -12.78
N ASN A 371 16.50 14.78 -14.09
CA ASN A 371 16.66 13.71 -15.08
C ASN A 371 18.01 12.99 -14.95
N LYS A 372 19.08 13.71 -14.61
CA LYS A 372 20.38 13.10 -14.27
C LYS A 372 20.27 12.21 -13.04
N ALA A 373 19.62 12.68 -11.98
CA ALA A 373 19.38 11.88 -10.77
C ALA A 373 18.56 10.62 -11.09
N THR A 374 17.52 10.71 -11.91
CA THR A 374 16.70 9.57 -12.34
C THR A 374 17.51 8.50 -13.06
N VAL A 375 18.37 8.87 -14.01
CA VAL A 375 19.20 7.89 -14.73
C VAL A 375 20.26 7.28 -13.81
N VAL A 376 20.91 8.08 -12.97
CA VAL A 376 21.88 7.62 -11.96
C VAL A 376 21.23 6.61 -11.01
N HIS A 377 20.02 6.88 -10.55
CA HIS A 377 19.23 5.97 -9.71
C HIS A 377 18.90 4.67 -10.46
N ASN A 378 18.24 4.77 -11.62
CA ASN A 378 17.75 3.61 -12.35
C ASN A 378 18.87 2.67 -12.83
N LYS A 379 20.06 3.20 -13.10
CA LYS A 379 21.23 2.40 -13.49
C LYS A 379 22.09 1.94 -12.32
N GLY A 380 21.85 2.43 -11.11
CA GLY A 380 22.66 2.09 -9.93
C GLY A 380 24.09 2.64 -10.00
N ILE A 381 24.28 3.85 -10.54
CA ILE A 381 25.59 4.51 -10.66
C ILE A 381 25.94 5.17 -9.32
N TRP A 382 26.33 4.34 -8.35
CA TRP A 382 26.59 4.77 -6.97
C TRP A 382 27.69 5.84 -6.86
N GLU A 383 28.64 5.89 -7.80
CA GLU A 383 29.73 6.88 -7.85
C GLU A 383 29.21 8.31 -8.03
N LEU A 384 28.07 8.48 -8.70
CA LEU A 384 27.43 9.77 -8.94
C LEU A 384 26.29 10.08 -7.94
N ALA A 385 25.97 9.15 -7.06
CA ALA A 385 24.78 9.25 -6.21
C ALA A 385 24.83 10.47 -5.27
N LYS A 386 26.00 10.73 -4.66
CA LYS A 386 26.18 11.89 -3.78
C LYS A 386 26.06 13.22 -4.55
N GLU A 387 26.54 13.27 -5.78
CA GLU A 387 26.53 14.48 -6.61
C GLU A 387 25.11 14.89 -7.01
N TYR A 388 24.27 13.91 -7.34
CA TYR A 388 22.88 14.13 -7.72
C TYR A 388 21.87 13.86 -6.59
N SER A 389 22.34 13.76 -5.35
CA SER A 389 21.51 13.51 -4.15
C SER A 389 20.59 12.29 -4.25
N VAL A 390 21.04 11.24 -4.94
CA VAL A 390 20.32 9.98 -5.13
C VAL A 390 20.47 9.10 -3.89
N LYS A 391 19.35 8.53 -3.45
CA LYS A 391 19.29 7.53 -2.37
C LYS A 391 18.81 6.22 -2.97
N PHE A 392 19.44 5.12 -2.55
CA PHE A 392 19.03 3.77 -2.94
C PHE A 392 18.34 3.08 -1.76
N SER A 393 17.37 2.21 -2.06
CA SER A 393 16.78 1.31 -1.07
C SER A 393 17.79 0.24 -0.64
N SER A 394 17.51 -0.44 0.48
CA SER A 394 18.33 -1.57 0.92
C SER A 394 18.40 -2.68 -0.15
N GLU A 395 17.31 -2.96 -0.88
CA GLU A 395 17.34 -3.97 -1.96
C GLU A 395 18.20 -3.54 -3.15
N GLU A 396 18.14 -2.26 -3.54
CA GLU A 396 18.93 -1.72 -4.65
C GLU A 396 20.43 -1.74 -4.33
N ILE A 397 20.80 -1.46 -3.08
CA ILE A 397 22.18 -1.53 -2.61
C ILE A 397 22.67 -2.98 -2.66
N GLU A 398 21.86 -3.95 -2.25
CA GLU A 398 22.19 -5.37 -2.41
C GLU A 398 22.39 -5.74 -3.88
N CYS A 399 21.57 -5.21 -4.80
CA CYS A 399 21.76 -5.42 -6.23
C CYS A 399 23.12 -4.86 -6.71
N ILE A 400 23.47 -3.63 -6.34
CA ILE A 400 24.76 -3.01 -6.68
C ILE A 400 25.92 -3.85 -6.14
N LEU A 401 25.85 -4.27 -4.88
CA LEU A 401 26.88 -5.08 -4.22
C LEU A 401 27.00 -6.48 -4.85
N SER A 402 25.89 -7.09 -5.26
CA SER A 402 25.88 -8.40 -5.92
C SER A 402 26.61 -8.41 -7.26
N LYS A 403 26.54 -7.30 -8.03
CA LYS A 403 27.30 -7.12 -9.28
C LYS A 403 28.81 -7.10 -9.05
N ILE A 404 29.26 -6.63 -7.88
CA ILE A 404 30.68 -6.62 -7.49
C ILE A 404 31.13 -8.02 -7.08
N TYR A 405 30.28 -8.79 -6.39
CA TYR A 405 30.60 -10.14 -5.91
C TYR A 405 30.40 -11.22 -6.99
N SER A 406 31.22 -11.14 -8.04
CA SER A 406 31.22 -12.06 -9.19
C SER A 406 31.56 -13.52 -8.83
N LEU A 407 31.29 -14.45 -9.76
CA LEU A 407 31.69 -15.87 -9.63
C LEU A 407 33.21 -16.03 -9.41
N ASN A 408 34.03 -15.22 -10.10
CA ASN A 408 35.49 -15.25 -9.92
C ASN A 408 35.89 -14.90 -8.47
N ALA A 409 35.19 -13.95 -7.84
CA ALA A 409 35.40 -13.60 -6.44
C ALA A 409 34.89 -14.68 -5.47
N GLN A 410 33.95 -15.53 -5.88
CA GLN A 410 33.48 -16.68 -5.10
C GLN A 410 34.47 -17.86 -5.11
N GLU A 411 35.38 -17.92 -6.09
CA GLU A 411 36.35 -19.02 -6.21
C GLU A 411 37.78 -18.61 -5.83
N SER A 412 38.16 -17.34 -6.02
CA SER A 412 39.52 -16.84 -5.81
C SER A 412 39.61 -15.88 -4.63
N GLU A 413 40.59 -16.11 -3.75
CA GLU A 413 40.89 -15.22 -2.61
C GLU A 413 41.40 -13.84 -3.06
N GLU A 414 42.17 -13.80 -4.14
CA GLU A 414 42.68 -12.54 -4.67
C GLU A 414 41.54 -11.65 -5.19
N GLU A 415 40.60 -12.25 -5.91
CA GLU A 415 39.43 -11.55 -6.45
C GLU A 415 38.42 -11.20 -5.35
N ALA A 416 38.24 -12.06 -4.34
CA ALA A 416 37.44 -11.75 -3.16
C ALA A 416 37.98 -10.51 -2.42
N ARG A 417 39.30 -10.37 -2.31
CA ARG A 417 39.93 -9.19 -1.69
C ARG A 417 39.68 -7.90 -2.48
N LYS A 418 39.75 -7.97 -3.82
CA LYS A 418 39.42 -6.84 -4.71
C LYS A 418 37.94 -6.45 -4.58
N ALA A 419 37.04 -7.44 -4.63
CA ALA A 419 35.61 -7.25 -4.46
C ALA A 419 35.28 -6.64 -3.09
N LYS A 420 35.87 -7.15 -2.00
CA LYS A 420 35.73 -6.62 -0.64
C LYS A 420 36.10 -5.15 -0.55
N SER A 421 37.28 -4.79 -1.07
CA SER A 421 37.73 -3.39 -1.06
C SER A 421 36.77 -2.46 -1.80
N LYS A 422 36.20 -2.93 -2.92
CA LYS A 422 35.25 -2.14 -3.71
C LYS A 422 33.89 -2.02 -3.02
N MET A 423 33.37 -3.10 -2.45
CA MET A 423 32.11 -3.11 -1.69
C MET A 423 32.17 -2.18 -0.48
N LEU A 424 33.29 -2.16 0.26
CA LEU A 424 33.49 -1.22 1.38
C LEU A 424 33.41 0.23 0.91
N LYS A 425 34.01 0.56 -0.23
CA LYS A 425 33.93 1.91 -0.83
C LYS A 425 32.49 2.27 -1.22
N VAL A 426 31.72 1.33 -1.78
CA VAL A 426 30.30 1.53 -2.11
C VAL A 426 29.49 1.78 -0.84
N MET A 427 29.64 0.90 0.16
CA MET A 427 28.95 0.99 1.45
C MET A 427 29.26 2.31 2.17
N GLU A 428 30.52 2.75 2.19
CA GLU A 428 30.91 4.06 2.73
C GLU A 428 30.27 5.22 1.97
N THR A 429 30.32 5.19 0.63
CA THR A 429 29.77 6.26 -0.23
C THR A 429 28.27 6.40 -0.06
N LEU A 430 27.56 5.28 0.12
CA LEU A 430 26.11 5.23 0.30
C LEU A 430 25.68 5.30 1.78
N GLY A 431 26.62 5.35 2.73
CA GLY A 431 26.34 5.46 4.16
C GLY A 431 25.71 4.21 4.79
N VAL A 432 26.04 3.03 4.28
CA VAL A 432 25.50 1.74 4.74
C VAL A 432 26.53 0.97 5.55
N THR A 433 26.10 0.41 6.68
CA THR A 433 26.96 -0.40 7.58
C THR A 433 26.66 -1.89 7.53
N GLU A 434 25.53 -2.28 6.96
CA GLU A 434 25.06 -3.67 6.92
C GLU A 434 24.74 -4.10 5.49
N SER A 435 25.21 -5.28 5.09
CA SER A 435 24.84 -5.88 3.81
C SER A 435 24.90 -7.40 3.88
N ASN A 436 23.87 -8.04 3.34
CA ASN A 436 23.80 -9.49 3.21
C ASN A 436 24.82 -10.01 2.20
N THR A 437 25.01 -9.33 1.07
CA THR A 437 26.02 -9.71 0.08
C THR A 437 27.43 -9.55 0.64
N PHE A 438 27.70 -8.48 1.39
CA PHE A 438 29.00 -8.32 2.06
C PHE A 438 29.24 -9.39 3.12
N ASP A 439 28.23 -9.67 3.95
CA ASP A 439 28.30 -10.75 4.94
C ASP A 439 28.53 -12.11 4.27
N LYS A 440 27.90 -12.36 3.12
CA LYS A 440 28.10 -13.58 2.34
C LYS A 440 29.53 -13.68 1.82
N LEU A 441 30.09 -12.62 1.23
CA LEU A 441 31.48 -12.60 0.79
C LEU A 441 32.43 -12.95 1.94
N GLU A 442 32.26 -12.34 3.12
CA GLU A 442 33.10 -12.64 4.28
C GLU A 442 32.95 -14.10 4.75
N LYS A 443 31.72 -14.61 4.82
CA LYS A 443 31.45 -16.00 5.21
C LYS A 443 32.06 -17.00 4.22
N ASP A 444 31.97 -16.74 2.92
CA ASP A 444 32.56 -17.59 1.89
C ASP A 444 34.09 -17.60 2.00
N CYS A 445 34.73 -16.45 2.26
CA CYS A 445 36.18 -16.39 2.51
C CYS A 445 36.58 -17.16 3.79
N ILE A 446 35.84 -16.97 4.89
CA ILE A 446 36.09 -17.68 6.16
C ILE A 446 35.92 -19.19 5.97
N GLN A 447 34.92 -19.63 5.21
CA GLN A 447 34.69 -21.05 4.92
C GLN A 447 35.89 -21.70 4.22
N ARG A 448 36.58 -20.97 3.32
CA ARG A 448 37.80 -21.47 2.66
C ARG A 448 38.94 -21.71 3.66
N LEU A 449 38.99 -20.95 4.75
CA LEU A 449 40.03 -21.09 5.79
C LEU A 449 39.82 -22.32 6.68
N CYS A 450 38.61 -22.89 6.72
CA CYS A 450 38.24 -24.02 7.57
C CYS A 450 37.68 -25.21 6.78
N LEU A 451 38.19 -25.44 5.56
CA LEU A 451 37.85 -26.63 4.79
C LEU A 451 38.22 -27.91 5.56
N ASP A 452 37.33 -28.91 5.51
CA ASP A 452 37.53 -30.24 6.13
C ASP A 452 37.72 -30.23 7.66
N TYR A 453 37.19 -29.21 8.36
CA TYR A 453 37.27 -29.15 9.83
C TYR A 453 36.61 -30.36 10.52
N GLU A 454 35.63 -31.00 9.89
CA GLU A 454 34.92 -32.17 10.43
C GLU A 454 35.85 -33.37 10.69
N ASN A 455 36.91 -33.50 9.89
CA ASN A 455 37.90 -34.58 10.00
C ASN A 455 39.20 -34.14 10.69
N ALA A 456 39.35 -32.86 11.00
CA ALA A 456 40.54 -32.30 11.61
C ALA A 456 40.75 -32.81 13.05
N ASP A 457 42.02 -32.86 13.48
CA ASP A 457 42.43 -33.09 14.86
C ASP A 457 42.40 -31.79 15.69
N GLU A 458 42.60 -31.88 17.01
CA GLU A 458 42.54 -30.72 17.91
C GLU A 458 43.55 -29.63 17.51
N LYS A 459 44.79 -30.00 17.15
CA LYS A 459 45.83 -29.05 16.78
C LYS A 459 45.43 -28.27 15.52
N THR A 460 44.98 -28.97 14.50
CA THR A 460 44.54 -28.39 13.23
C THR A 460 43.30 -27.51 13.45
N CYS A 461 42.36 -27.93 14.30
CA CYS A 461 41.21 -27.11 14.68
C CYS A 461 41.62 -25.79 15.35
N ASN A 462 42.57 -25.84 16.30
CA ASN A 462 43.09 -24.63 16.94
C ASN A 462 43.84 -23.70 15.96
N GLU A 463 44.60 -24.26 15.02
CA GLU A 463 45.23 -23.50 13.94
C GLU A 463 44.19 -22.83 13.02
N MET A 464 43.09 -23.50 12.70
CA MET A 464 41.97 -22.92 11.93
C MET A 464 41.29 -21.77 12.69
N ILE A 465 41.01 -21.93 13.99
CA ILE A 465 40.46 -20.85 14.84
C ILE A 465 41.38 -19.62 14.78
N GLY A 466 42.70 -19.81 14.97
CA GLY A 466 43.66 -18.71 14.91
C GLY A 466 43.68 -17.98 13.56
N LYS A 467 43.53 -18.72 12.44
CA LYS A 467 43.42 -18.12 11.09
C LYS A 467 42.14 -17.30 10.92
N ILE A 468 41.00 -17.78 11.45
CA ILE A 468 39.72 -17.07 11.38
C ILE A 468 39.74 -15.80 12.24
N GLU A 469 40.30 -15.88 13.45
CA GLU A 469 40.43 -14.74 14.36
C GLU A 469 41.28 -13.63 13.73
N ALA A 470 42.40 -14.01 13.10
CA ALA A 470 43.30 -13.10 12.38
C ALA A 470 42.73 -12.55 11.07
N TYR A 471 41.71 -13.19 10.49
CA TYR A 471 41.10 -12.72 9.24
C TYR A 471 40.33 -11.41 9.47
N ASN A 472 40.59 -10.41 8.64
CA ASN A 472 39.94 -9.11 8.74
C ASN A 472 38.49 -9.21 8.24
N ALA A 473 37.55 -9.59 9.12
CA ALA A 473 36.12 -9.70 8.86
C ALA A 473 35.28 -9.28 10.07
N LEU A 474 33.98 -9.06 9.89
CA LEU A 474 33.07 -8.73 10.98
C LEU A 474 32.95 -9.89 11.98
N GLU A 475 32.97 -9.60 13.29
CA GLU A 475 32.91 -10.61 14.35
C GLU A 475 31.64 -11.47 14.29
N LYS A 476 30.51 -10.87 13.88
CA LYS A 476 29.25 -11.60 13.64
C LYS A 476 29.38 -12.69 12.57
N ASN A 477 30.28 -12.50 11.60
CA ASN A 477 30.53 -13.45 10.51
C ASN A 477 31.53 -14.54 10.92
N LYS A 478 32.46 -14.25 11.85
CA LYS A 478 33.44 -15.22 12.37
C LYS A 478 32.83 -16.20 13.38
N THR A 479 32.01 -15.68 14.29
CA THR A 479 31.54 -16.41 15.48
C THR A 479 30.90 -17.77 15.16
N PRO A 480 30.02 -17.91 14.15
CA PRO A 480 29.39 -19.20 13.82
C PRO A 480 30.40 -20.27 13.38
N PHE A 481 31.49 -19.89 12.72
CA PHE A 481 32.52 -20.85 12.28
C PHE A 481 33.43 -21.27 13.43
N ILE A 482 33.86 -20.31 14.26
CA ILE A 482 34.63 -20.61 15.48
C ILE A 482 33.84 -21.57 16.39
N GLN A 483 32.54 -21.33 16.56
CA GLN A 483 31.68 -22.21 17.35
C GLN A 483 31.62 -23.64 16.80
N LYS A 484 31.44 -23.81 15.48
CA LYS A 484 31.44 -25.13 14.84
C LYS A 484 32.75 -25.88 15.04
N ILE A 485 33.89 -25.19 14.96
CA ILE A 485 35.21 -25.81 15.18
C ILE A 485 35.40 -26.14 16.66
N ARG A 486 34.92 -25.31 17.59
CA ARG A 486 34.93 -25.63 19.03
C ARG A 486 34.08 -26.84 19.37
N GLU A 487 32.88 -26.97 18.79
CA GLU A 487 32.04 -28.17 18.93
C GLU A 487 32.75 -29.43 18.42
N ARG A 488 33.53 -29.30 17.35
CA ARG A 488 34.39 -30.39 16.87
C ARG A 488 35.48 -30.75 17.89
N ILE A 489 36.17 -29.77 18.47
CA ILE A 489 37.17 -30.01 19.52
C ILE A 489 36.52 -30.71 20.73
N GLU A 490 35.35 -30.25 21.17
CA GLU A 490 34.60 -30.88 22.26
C GLU A 490 34.21 -32.33 21.94
N SER A 491 33.86 -32.63 20.68
CA SER A 491 33.58 -33.99 20.23
C SER A 491 34.81 -34.89 20.29
N ILE A 492 35.99 -34.38 19.90
CA ILE A 492 37.28 -35.10 20.01
C ILE A 492 37.55 -35.40 21.49
N TRP A 493 37.49 -34.39 22.35
CA TRP A 493 37.72 -34.55 23.79
C TRP A 493 36.74 -35.51 24.44
N SER A 494 35.46 -35.43 24.11
CA SER A 494 34.44 -36.34 24.66
C SER A 494 34.72 -37.80 24.31
N LYS A 495 35.28 -38.06 23.12
CA LYS A 495 35.65 -39.42 22.70
C LYS A 495 36.91 -39.89 23.44
N GLU A 496 37.96 -39.07 23.47
CA GLU A 496 39.22 -39.39 24.15
C GLU A 496 39.03 -39.59 25.66
N ASP A 497 38.36 -38.64 26.31
CA ASP A 497 38.02 -38.71 27.73
C ASP A 497 37.10 -39.91 28.01
N GLY A 498 36.13 -40.17 27.13
CA GLY A 498 35.24 -41.32 27.24
C GLY A 498 35.99 -42.66 27.28
N GLU A 499 36.93 -42.88 26.36
CA GLU A 499 37.75 -44.10 26.35
C GLU A 499 38.60 -44.25 27.62
N ILE A 500 39.18 -43.14 28.12
CA ILE A 500 39.97 -43.15 29.35
C ILE A 500 39.08 -43.42 30.57
N PHE A 501 37.95 -42.73 30.67
CA PHE A 501 37.06 -42.82 31.83
C PHE A 501 36.24 -44.11 31.85
N ASP A 502 35.90 -44.68 30.70
CA ASP A 502 35.36 -46.04 30.60
C ASP A 502 36.34 -47.04 31.23
N ASN A 503 37.64 -46.96 30.88
CA ASN A 503 38.67 -47.83 31.45
C ASN A 503 38.87 -47.61 32.97
N LEU A 504 38.89 -46.36 33.43
CA LEU A 504 38.98 -46.07 34.87
C LEU A 504 37.77 -46.63 35.61
N TYR A 505 36.56 -46.38 35.09
CA TYR A 505 35.33 -46.89 35.66
C TYR A 505 35.34 -48.42 35.74
N MET A 506 35.68 -49.12 34.65
CA MET A 506 35.74 -50.60 34.60
C MET A 506 36.67 -51.25 35.64
N ASN A 507 37.76 -50.57 36.00
CA ASN A 507 38.82 -51.12 36.82
C ASN A 507 38.74 -50.72 38.29
N THR A 508 37.91 -49.72 38.63
CA THR A 508 37.70 -49.25 40.00
C THR A 508 37.05 -50.36 40.85
N ASP A 509 37.56 -50.62 42.05
CA ASP A 509 36.81 -51.42 43.02
C ASP A 509 35.64 -50.60 43.59
N ILE A 510 34.42 -50.88 43.11
CA ILE A 510 33.20 -50.18 43.53
C ILE A 510 32.77 -50.49 44.98
N HIS A 511 33.44 -51.41 45.68
CA HIS A 511 33.22 -51.64 47.12
C HIS A 511 34.21 -50.88 48.00
N ASN A 512 35.23 -50.24 47.42
CA ASN A 512 36.27 -49.50 48.13
C ASN A 512 35.98 -47.98 48.10
N PRO A 513 35.50 -47.37 49.20
CA PRO A 513 35.12 -45.96 49.22
C PRO A 513 36.29 -44.99 48.99
N ASP A 514 37.49 -45.36 49.46
CA ASP A 514 38.68 -44.52 49.31
C ASP A 514 39.13 -44.48 47.84
N GLU A 515 39.06 -45.61 47.13
CA GLU A 515 39.38 -45.71 45.71
C GLU A 515 38.34 -45.01 44.83
N ILE A 516 37.05 -45.14 45.14
CA ILE A 516 35.98 -44.38 44.47
C ILE A 516 36.24 -42.87 44.57
N LYS A 517 36.62 -42.39 45.76
CA LYS A 517 36.89 -40.97 45.98
C LYS A 517 38.09 -40.49 45.16
N GLU A 518 39.18 -41.27 45.17
CA GLU A 518 40.37 -40.97 44.37
C GLU A 518 40.08 -40.91 42.86
N ILE A 519 39.33 -41.88 42.33
CA ILE A 519 38.97 -41.91 40.90
C ILE A 519 38.02 -40.76 40.53
N ILE A 520 37.08 -40.38 41.40
CA ILE A 520 36.23 -39.20 41.20
C ILE A 520 37.08 -37.92 41.09
N GLU A 521 38.05 -37.73 41.99
CA GLU A 521 38.98 -36.59 41.95
C GLU A 521 39.78 -36.57 40.64
N ILE A 522 40.27 -37.73 40.18
CA ILE A 522 40.98 -37.87 38.90
C ILE A 522 40.10 -37.50 37.71
N ILE A 523 38.85 -37.96 37.66
CA ILE A 523 37.91 -37.65 36.57
C ILE A 523 37.54 -36.17 36.58
N GLN A 524 37.30 -35.58 37.75
CA GLN A 524 37.01 -34.15 37.89
C GLN A 524 38.20 -33.28 37.48
N GLN A 525 39.44 -33.72 37.76
CA GLN A 525 40.64 -32.99 37.37
C GLN A 525 40.96 -33.12 35.88
N LYS A 526 40.71 -34.29 35.27
CA LYS A 526 41.10 -34.59 33.88
C LYS A 526 39.98 -34.38 32.85
N GLY A 527 38.72 -34.31 33.27
CA GLY A 527 37.58 -34.17 32.36
C GLY A 527 37.56 -32.81 31.69
N ARG A 528 37.66 -32.81 30.35
CA ARG A 528 37.67 -31.59 29.53
C ARG A 528 36.27 -31.14 29.11
N THR A 529 35.30 -32.04 29.17
CA THR A 529 33.91 -31.78 28.77
C THR A 529 32.91 -32.21 29.83
N SER A 530 31.68 -31.70 29.71
CA SER A 530 30.56 -32.08 30.58
C SER A 530 30.16 -33.56 30.45
N SER A 531 30.59 -34.25 29.39
CA SER A 531 30.35 -35.68 29.19
C SER A 531 30.98 -36.55 30.29
N SER A 532 32.03 -36.05 30.96
CA SER A 532 32.70 -36.71 32.09
C SER A 532 31.81 -36.86 33.33
N GLN A 533 30.78 -36.01 33.48
CA GLN A 533 29.93 -35.95 34.68
C GLN A 533 29.11 -37.24 34.91
N LYS A 534 28.81 -37.99 33.85
CA LYS A 534 28.11 -39.28 33.97
C LYS A 534 28.92 -40.28 34.80
N TYR A 535 30.25 -40.31 34.65
CA TYR A 535 31.14 -41.19 35.41
C TYR A 535 31.20 -40.80 36.88
N VAL A 536 31.32 -39.49 37.16
CA VAL A 536 31.30 -38.96 38.54
C VAL A 536 29.99 -39.31 39.23
N SER A 537 28.87 -39.17 38.52
CA SER A 537 27.53 -39.45 39.05
C SER A 537 27.30 -40.94 39.29
N ALA A 538 27.83 -41.81 38.42
CA ALA A 538 27.80 -43.26 38.61
C ALA A 538 28.65 -43.68 39.83
N LEU A 539 29.91 -43.26 39.90
CA LEU A 539 30.83 -43.58 41.00
C LEU A 539 30.35 -43.04 42.35
N SER A 540 29.85 -41.80 42.40
CA SER A 540 29.30 -41.22 43.63
C SER A 540 28.07 -41.96 44.15
N ALA A 541 27.37 -42.69 43.27
CA ALA A 541 26.20 -43.49 43.62
C ALA A 541 26.55 -44.94 44.01
N CYS A 542 27.82 -45.36 43.90
CA CYS A 542 28.32 -46.66 44.35
C CYS A 542 28.37 -46.72 45.89
N SER A 543 27.23 -47.05 46.50
CA SER A 543 27.15 -47.48 47.90
C SER A 543 26.78 -48.96 47.95
N GLU A 544 27.13 -49.66 49.03
CA GLU A 544 26.76 -51.08 49.20
C GLU A 544 25.25 -51.29 48.97
N GLU A 545 24.41 -50.38 49.48
CA GLU A 545 22.96 -50.43 49.26
C GLU A 545 22.57 -50.31 47.77
N ASN A 546 23.21 -49.38 47.04
CA ASN A 546 22.90 -49.15 45.62
C ASN A 546 23.46 -50.24 44.71
N ILE A 547 24.63 -50.79 45.03
CA ILE A 547 25.22 -51.93 44.33
C ILE A 547 24.33 -53.16 44.48
N GLN A 548 23.87 -53.45 45.70
CA GLN A 548 22.92 -54.54 45.94
C GLN A 548 21.59 -54.31 45.22
N LYS A 549 21.08 -53.07 45.17
CA LYS A 549 19.89 -52.72 44.37
C LYS A 549 20.10 -52.97 42.88
N ALA A 550 21.25 -52.57 42.31
CA ALA A 550 21.59 -52.79 40.91
C ALA A 550 21.72 -54.30 40.60
N LEU A 551 22.45 -55.05 41.41
CA LEU A 551 22.56 -56.51 41.28
C LEU A 551 21.20 -57.19 41.40
N LYS A 552 20.37 -56.76 42.36
CA LYS A 552 19.00 -57.28 42.49
C LYS A 552 18.23 -57.05 41.19
N PHE A 553 18.28 -55.85 40.61
CA PHE A 553 17.60 -55.54 39.35
C PHE A 553 17.94 -56.50 38.21
N GLN A 554 19.19 -56.96 38.11
CA GLN A 554 19.64 -57.89 37.07
C GLN A 554 19.01 -59.31 37.20
N ARG A 555 18.59 -59.74 38.39
CA ARG A 555 17.98 -61.06 38.61
C ARG A 555 16.66 -61.20 37.85
N LYS A 556 16.45 -62.33 37.14
CA LYS A 556 15.20 -62.61 36.38
C LYS A 556 13.92 -62.44 37.22
N GLY A 557 14.00 -62.69 38.53
CA GLY A 557 12.87 -62.56 39.47
C GLY A 557 12.44 -61.13 39.81
N THR A 558 13.20 -60.08 39.53
CA THR A 558 12.79 -58.69 39.90
C THR A 558 11.65 -58.14 39.07
N LYS A 559 11.48 -58.61 37.83
CA LYS A 559 10.33 -58.24 37.00
C LYS A 559 9.01 -58.61 37.67
N ILE A 560 9.01 -59.60 38.58
CA ILE A 560 7.84 -60.01 39.36
C ILE A 560 7.32 -58.84 40.20
N TYR A 561 8.17 -57.98 40.78
CA TYR A 561 7.69 -56.81 41.55
C TYR A 561 6.90 -55.82 40.68
N LYS A 562 7.30 -55.64 39.41
CA LYS A 562 6.55 -54.82 38.44
C LYS A 562 5.18 -55.43 38.15
N TYR A 563 5.15 -56.73 37.83
CA TYR A 563 3.90 -57.40 37.47
C TYR A 563 2.95 -57.56 38.65
N ILE A 564 3.43 -58.00 39.82
CA ILE A 564 2.63 -58.09 41.05
C ILE A 564 2.15 -56.70 41.47
N GLY A 565 2.99 -55.67 41.37
CA GLY A 565 2.58 -54.30 41.67
C GLY A 565 1.41 -53.82 40.82
N LEU A 566 1.47 -54.04 39.49
CA LEU A 566 0.37 -53.73 38.58
C LEU A 566 -0.89 -54.55 38.88
N ILE A 567 -0.73 -55.85 39.14
CA ILE A 567 -1.83 -56.76 39.46
C ILE A 567 -2.51 -56.35 40.77
N ALA A 568 -1.74 -55.99 41.81
CA ALA A 568 -2.27 -55.53 43.09
C ALA A 568 -3.04 -54.20 42.96
N ILE A 569 -2.55 -53.24 42.18
CA ILE A 569 -3.31 -52.01 41.91
C ILE A 569 -4.63 -52.32 41.20
N ALA A 570 -4.60 -53.18 40.18
CA ALA A 570 -5.81 -53.60 39.47
C ALA A 570 -6.81 -54.33 40.38
N LEU A 571 -6.33 -55.22 41.25
CA LEU A 571 -7.14 -55.92 42.26
C LEU A 571 -7.73 -54.97 43.30
N GLY A 572 -6.96 -54.00 43.79
CA GLY A 572 -7.46 -52.95 44.68
C GLY A 572 -8.59 -52.15 44.02
N PHE A 573 -8.45 -51.81 42.74
CA PHE A 573 -9.49 -51.12 41.97
C PHE A 573 -10.75 -51.97 41.76
N ILE A 574 -10.60 -53.27 41.49
CA ILE A 574 -11.73 -54.20 41.36
C ILE A 574 -12.48 -54.36 42.70
N LEU A 575 -11.75 -54.49 43.82
CA LEU A 575 -12.35 -54.58 45.17
C LEU A 575 -13.11 -53.30 45.55
N TRP A 576 -12.64 -52.14 45.09
CA TRP A 576 -13.33 -50.87 45.28
C TRP A 576 -14.65 -50.83 44.52
N ILE A 577 -14.66 -51.25 43.24
CA ILE A 577 -15.88 -51.30 42.41
C ILE A 577 -16.90 -52.31 42.94
N ALA A 578 -16.45 -53.41 43.55
CA ALA A 578 -17.30 -54.46 44.07
C ALA A 578 -17.90 -54.18 45.47
N ASP A 579 -17.68 -52.98 46.04
CA ASP A 579 -18.17 -52.56 47.38
C ASP A 579 -17.79 -53.50 48.55
N LEU A 580 -16.70 -54.27 48.38
CA LEU A 580 -16.20 -55.23 49.38
C LEU A 580 -15.38 -54.57 50.51
N GLY A 581 -15.43 -53.24 50.63
CA GLY A 581 -14.78 -52.43 51.66
C GLY A 581 -13.65 -51.53 51.12
N ILE A 582 -13.88 -50.22 51.17
CA ILE A 582 -12.95 -49.19 50.63
C ILE A 582 -11.57 -49.23 51.29
N ILE A 583 -11.51 -49.49 52.60
CA ILE A 583 -10.23 -49.55 53.34
C ILE A 583 -9.36 -50.70 52.82
N LEU A 584 -9.96 -51.85 52.52
CA LEU A 584 -9.24 -53.02 51.98
C LEU A 584 -8.74 -52.76 50.56
N ALA A 585 -9.58 -52.16 49.71
CA ALA A 585 -9.22 -51.78 48.35
C ALA A 585 -8.01 -50.82 48.31
N LEU A 586 -8.02 -49.78 49.16
CA LEU A 586 -6.92 -48.83 49.28
C LEU A 586 -5.64 -49.48 49.81
N ALA A 587 -5.74 -50.40 50.77
CA ALA A 587 -4.59 -51.12 51.30
C ALA A 587 -3.91 -52.00 50.22
N VAL A 588 -4.69 -52.69 49.39
CA VAL A 588 -4.16 -53.53 48.29
C VAL A 588 -3.53 -52.68 47.19
N ALA A 589 -4.15 -51.55 46.83
CA ALA A 589 -3.58 -50.61 45.87
C ALA A 589 -2.27 -49.97 46.39
N ALA A 590 -2.21 -49.60 47.67
CA ALA A 590 -1.02 -49.06 48.30
C ALA A 590 0.16 -50.06 48.26
N ILE A 591 -0.09 -51.35 48.50
CA ILE A 591 0.92 -52.41 48.35
C ILE A 591 1.46 -52.43 46.91
N GLY A 592 0.58 -52.33 45.91
CA GLY A 592 1.01 -52.31 44.52
C GLY A 592 1.85 -51.08 44.13
N ILE A 593 1.51 -49.89 44.66
CA ILE A 593 2.30 -48.66 44.48
C ILE A 593 3.70 -48.81 45.12
N VAL A 594 3.78 -49.39 46.32
CA VAL A 594 5.06 -49.63 47.00
C VAL A 594 5.94 -50.56 46.16
N LEU A 595 5.39 -51.65 45.61
CA LEU A 595 6.13 -52.59 44.76
C LEU A 595 6.62 -51.96 43.45
N LEU A 596 5.81 -51.12 42.81
CA LEU A 596 6.22 -50.40 41.59
C LEU A 596 7.28 -49.32 41.87
N SER A 597 7.14 -48.60 42.97
CA SER A 597 8.11 -47.61 43.42
C SER A 597 9.46 -48.27 43.72
N TYR A 598 9.42 -49.44 44.36
CA TYR A 598 10.60 -50.26 44.57
C TYR A 598 11.25 -50.69 43.25
N TYR A 599 10.49 -51.22 42.29
CA TYR A 599 11.01 -51.59 40.97
C TYR A 599 11.63 -50.41 40.21
N HIS A 600 10.99 -49.24 40.20
CA HIS A 600 11.53 -48.05 39.54
C HIS A 600 12.81 -47.55 40.20
N ASN A 601 12.90 -47.64 41.53
CA ASN A 601 14.13 -47.30 42.24
C ASN A 601 15.27 -48.24 41.82
N LEU A 602 15.04 -49.55 41.78
CA LEU A 602 16.02 -50.53 41.28
C LEU A 602 16.45 -50.23 39.83
N LYS A 603 15.50 -49.92 38.93
CA LYS A 603 15.78 -49.56 37.54
C LYS A 603 16.60 -48.27 37.41
N LYS A 604 16.27 -47.25 38.21
CA LYS A 604 16.96 -45.96 38.20
C LYS A 604 18.41 -46.11 38.66
N VAL A 605 18.63 -46.84 39.76
CA VAL A 605 19.98 -47.14 40.26
C VAL A 605 20.76 -47.97 39.22
N TRP A 606 20.13 -48.97 38.60
CA TRP A 606 20.75 -49.73 37.52
C TRP A 606 21.18 -48.84 36.35
N ALA A 607 20.27 -48.00 35.82
CA ALA A 607 20.57 -47.11 34.70
C ALA A 607 21.70 -46.11 35.03
N LEU A 608 21.72 -45.60 36.26
CA LEU A 608 22.77 -44.68 36.73
C LEU A 608 24.15 -45.37 36.78
N LEU A 609 24.23 -46.58 37.32
CA LEU A 609 25.50 -47.33 37.48
C LEU A 609 25.95 -48.04 36.19
N THR A 610 25.10 -48.12 35.17
CA THR A 610 25.40 -48.82 33.90
C THR A 610 25.24 -47.91 32.69
N PHE A 611 25.30 -46.59 32.84
CA PHE A 611 25.14 -45.63 31.73
C PHE A 611 23.97 -45.99 30.78
N ASP A 612 22.76 -45.93 31.33
CA ASP A 612 21.50 -46.25 30.65
C ASP A 612 21.36 -47.71 30.18
N GLY A 613 21.93 -48.65 30.95
CA GLY A 613 21.76 -50.10 30.75
C GLY A 613 22.90 -50.77 29.99
N THR A 614 23.92 -50.01 29.60
CA THR A 614 25.18 -50.52 29.04
C THR A 614 26.03 -51.11 30.17
N LEU A 615 26.06 -52.44 30.29
CA LEU A 615 26.84 -53.08 31.35
C LEU A 615 28.36 -52.96 31.07
N ILE A 616 28.97 -51.92 31.63
CA ILE A 616 30.40 -51.63 31.49
C ILE A 616 31.20 -52.23 32.66
N HIS A 617 30.64 -52.28 33.88
CA HIS A 617 31.37 -52.66 35.09
C HIS A 617 31.23 -54.16 35.46
N LYS A 618 32.36 -54.87 35.60
CA LYS A 618 32.38 -56.33 35.90
C LYS A 618 31.72 -56.71 37.24
N MET A 619 31.88 -55.89 38.28
CA MET A 619 31.30 -56.17 39.61
C MET A 619 29.78 -55.93 39.68
N LEU A 620 29.20 -55.29 38.66
CA LEU A 620 27.74 -55.15 38.52
C LEU A 620 27.13 -56.30 37.69
N SER A 621 27.93 -57.31 37.35
CA SER A 621 27.48 -58.52 36.65
C SER A 621 27.30 -59.69 37.62
N ILE A 622 26.15 -60.37 37.56
CA ILE A 622 25.93 -61.64 38.25
C ILE A 622 26.64 -62.77 37.49
N ASN A 623 27.60 -63.43 38.11
CA ASN A 623 28.05 -64.76 37.69
C ASN A 623 26.93 -65.77 37.99
N GLU A 624 26.34 -66.43 36.98
CA GLU A 624 25.32 -67.49 37.15
C GLU A 624 25.93 -68.81 37.70
N LYS A 625 26.63 -68.74 38.83
CA LYS A 625 26.98 -69.89 39.68
C LYS A 625 26.75 -69.54 41.15
N GLU A 626 25.50 -69.27 41.51
CA GLU A 626 24.90 -69.51 42.84
C GLU A 626 23.37 -69.36 42.77
#